data_AF-A0A433QAK3-F1
#
_entry.id   AF-A0A433QAK3-F1
#
_cell.length_a   1.000
_cell.length_b   1.000
_cell.length_c   1.000
_cell.angle_alpha   90.00
_cell.angle_beta   90.00
_cell.angle_gamma   90.00
#
_symmetry.space_group_name_H-M   'P 1'
#
loop_
_entity.id
_entity.type
_entity.pdbx_description
1 polymer ?
#
loop_
_entity_poly.entity_id
_entity_poly.type
_entity_poly.pdbx_seq_one_letter_code
_entity_poly.pdbx_strand_id
1 'polypeptide(L)'
;MSVTEAQRFILFFIIVSNLKHIDRTGWVRYGITDVESVADHMYRIAVMAMVAGDTLLDVGKCVQLAIIYDLAESIVGDITLHDNMSVVDKHNLE
;
A
#
# COMPACT_ATOMS: atom_id res chain seq x y z
N MET A 1 24.97 -6.65 -11.62
CA MET A 1 23.58 -7.07 -11.86
C MET A 1 23.58 -7.93 -13.12
N SER A 2 23.21 -9.21 -13.01
CA SER A 2 22.98 -10.01 -14.22
C SER A 2 21.73 -9.48 -14.94
N VAL A 3 21.65 -9.69 -16.26
CA VAL A 3 20.45 -9.30 -17.05
C VAL A 3 19.16 -9.88 -16.43
N THR A 4 19.25 -11.09 -15.86
CA THR A 4 18.15 -11.78 -15.18
C THR A 4 17.73 -11.14 -13.86
N GLU A 5 18.65 -10.51 -13.14
CA GLU A 5 18.37 -9.82 -11.88
C GLU A 5 17.68 -8.48 -12.13
N ALA A 6 18.18 -7.71 -13.10
CA ALA A 6 17.54 -6.46 -13.53
C ALA A 6 16.10 -6.68 -14.01
N GLN A 7 15.85 -7.76 -14.77
CA GLN A 7 14.50 -8.13 -15.22
C GLN A 7 13.54 -8.40 -14.05
N ARG A 8 14.01 -9.05 -12.97
CA ARG A 8 13.18 -9.30 -11.78
C ARG A 8 12.81 -8.00 -11.07
N PHE A 9 13.74 -7.06 -10.94
CA PHE A 9 13.45 -5.76 -10.34
C PHE A 9 12.50 -4.94 -11.18
N ILE A 10 12.63 -4.96 -12.51
CA ILE A 10 11.68 -4.28 -13.40
C ILE A 10 10.27 -4.85 -13.20
N LEU A 11 10.12 -6.18 -13.17
CA LEU A 11 8.83 -6.83 -12.91
C LEU A 11 8.27 -6.43 -11.54
N PHE A 12 9.10 -6.44 -10.50
CA PHE A 12 8.71 -5.99 -9.17
C PHE A 12 8.21 -4.54 -9.18
N PHE A 13 8.93 -3.61 -9.81
CA PHE A 13 8.51 -2.21 -9.88
C PHE A 13 7.23 -2.00 -10.70
N ILE A 14 6.99 -2.82 -11.72
CA ILE A 14 5.72 -2.84 -12.46
C ILE A 14 4.57 -3.26 -11.52
N ILE A 15 4.75 -4.33 -10.74
CA ILE A 15 3.75 -4.76 -9.75
C ILE A 15 3.48 -3.63 -8.75
N VAL A 16 4.53 -3.06 -8.14
CA VAL A 16 4.40 -1.93 -7.20
C VAL A 16 3.65 -0.74 -7.84
N SER A 17 3.86 -0.47 -9.13
CA SER A 17 3.20 0.65 -9.81
C SER A 17 1.68 0.54 -9.87
N ASN A 18 1.11 -0.68 -9.74
CA ASN A 18 -0.34 -0.87 -9.69
C ASN A 18 -0.99 -0.09 -8.55
N LEU A 19 -0.28 0.15 -7.44
CA LEU A 19 -0.78 0.93 -6.30
C LEU A 19 -1.16 2.37 -6.67
N LYS A 20 -0.64 2.91 -7.78
CA LYS A 20 -0.99 4.25 -8.31
C LYS A 20 -2.29 4.26 -9.09
N HIS A 21 -2.85 3.09 -9.38
CA HIS A 21 -4.02 2.89 -10.22
C HIS A 21 -5.15 2.17 -9.47
N ILE A 22 -4.96 1.92 -8.18
CA ILE A 22 -5.97 1.36 -7.28
C ILE A 22 -6.47 2.52 -6.44
N ASP A 23 -7.70 2.94 -6.70
CA ASP A 23 -8.43 3.89 -5.87
C ASP A 23 -8.71 3.27 -4.50
N ARG A 24 -8.65 4.07 -3.44
CA ARG A 24 -9.08 3.60 -2.11
C ARG A 24 -10.58 3.29 -2.13
N THR A 25 -10.92 2.01 -2.10
CA THR A 25 -12.25 1.43 -2.29
C THR A 25 -13.28 2.04 -1.32
N GLY A 26 -12.84 2.37 -0.10
CA GLY A 26 -13.68 3.06 0.87
C GLY A 26 -14.32 4.34 0.32
N TRP A 27 -13.54 5.23 -0.30
CA TRP A 27 -14.04 6.50 -0.85
C TRP A 27 -14.98 6.28 -2.04
N VAL A 28 -14.62 5.37 -2.94
CA VAL A 28 -15.42 5.01 -4.12
C VAL A 28 -16.81 4.50 -3.71
N ARG A 29 -16.88 3.69 -2.66
CA ARG A 29 -18.16 3.17 -2.12
C ARG A 29 -19.09 4.26 -1.61
N TYR A 30 -18.55 5.38 -1.12
CA TYR A 30 -19.33 6.55 -0.71
C TYR A 30 -19.66 7.50 -1.87
N GLY A 31 -19.40 7.10 -3.12
CA GLY A 31 -19.72 7.89 -4.30
C GLY A 31 -18.83 9.11 -4.51
N ILE A 32 -17.66 9.17 -3.85
CA ILE A 32 -16.69 10.23 -4.05
C ILE A 32 -15.93 9.93 -5.35
N THR A 33 -15.90 10.91 -6.24
CA THR A 33 -15.10 10.89 -7.47
C THR A 33 -13.77 11.60 -7.24
N ASP A 34 -12.72 11.22 -7.97
CA ASP A 34 -11.36 11.79 -7.84
C ASP A 34 -10.79 11.55 -6.43
N VAL A 35 -10.54 10.27 -6.14
CA VAL A 35 -10.10 9.80 -4.82
C VAL A 35 -8.60 9.52 -4.84
N GLU A 36 -8.00 9.48 -3.65
CA GLU A 36 -6.60 9.08 -3.53
C GLU A 36 -6.39 7.62 -3.94
N SER A 37 -5.24 7.34 -4.56
CA SER A 37 -4.79 5.97 -4.77
C SER A 37 -4.20 5.37 -3.50
N VAL A 38 -4.01 4.05 -3.46
CA VAL A 38 -3.29 3.38 -2.37
C VAL A 38 -1.89 3.94 -2.20
N ALA A 39 -1.18 4.24 -3.31
CA ALA A 39 0.14 4.86 -3.25
C ALA A 39 0.11 6.27 -2.63
N ASP A 40 -0.90 7.09 -2.93
CA ASP A 40 -1.07 8.43 -2.34
C ASP A 40 -1.29 8.34 -0.82
N HIS A 41 -2.11 7.37 -0.42
CA HIS A 41 -2.39 7.08 0.99
C HIS A 41 -1.09 6.71 1.73
N MET A 42 -0.36 5.71 1.24
CA MET A 42 0.91 5.26 1.82
C MET A 42 1.96 6.38 1.89
N TYR A 43 2.05 7.22 0.86
CA TYR A 43 2.94 8.39 0.86
C TYR A 43 2.60 9.33 2.02
N ARG A 44 1.33 9.65 2.23
CA ARG A 44 0.91 10.54 3.33
C ARG A 44 1.20 9.92 4.70
N ILE A 45 0.98 8.61 4.86
CA ILE A 45 1.31 7.90 6.11
C ILE A 45 2.82 7.93 6.38
N ALA A 46 3.66 7.74 5.36
CA ALA A 46 5.12 7.84 5.51
C ALA A 46 5.57 9.25 5.94
N VAL A 47 4.96 10.31 5.39
CA VAL A 47 5.20 11.69 5.83
C VAL A 47 4.75 11.90 7.27
N MET A 48 3.58 11.38 7.65
CA MET A 48 3.08 11.44 9.03
C MET A 48 4.04 10.74 10.00
N ALA A 49 4.59 9.57 9.64
CA ALA A 49 5.55 8.85 10.46
C ALA A 49 6.82 9.67 10.73
N MET A 50 7.30 10.45 9.75
CA MET A 50 8.46 11.32 9.94
C MET A 50 8.22 12.46 10.94
N VAL A 51 6.99 12.97 11.03
CA VAL A 51 6.66 14.13 11.89
C VAL A 51 6.03 13.74 13.23
N ALA A 52 5.53 12.50 13.38
CA ALA A 52 4.86 12.05 14.59
C ALA A 52 5.75 12.12 15.85
N GLY A 53 7.08 12.04 15.68
CA GLY A 53 8.06 12.41 16.71
C GLY A 53 7.83 11.72 18.05
N ASP A 54 8.18 10.43 18.15
CA ASP A 54 8.12 9.67 19.40
C ASP A 54 9.53 9.20 19.79
N THR A 55 9.95 9.44 21.03
CA THR A 55 11.26 9.03 21.55
C THR A 55 11.37 7.53 21.80
N LEU A 56 10.24 6.81 21.81
CA LEU A 56 10.16 5.37 22.02
C LEU A 56 10.11 4.57 20.71
N LEU A 57 9.92 5.22 19.56
CA LEU A 57 9.77 4.56 18.27
C LEU A 57 10.94 4.83 17.33
N ASP A 58 11.32 3.82 16.56
CA ASP A 58 12.23 4.00 15.43
C ASP A 58 11.45 4.57 14.24
N VAL A 59 11.57 5.89 14.05
CA VAL A 59 10.93 6.62 12.95
C VAL A 59 11.31 6.04 11.59
N GLY A 60 12.56 5.64 11.39
CA GLY A 60 13.02 5.04 10.14
C GLY A 60 12.29 3.73 9.85
N LYS A 61 12.11 2.89 10.88
CA LYS A 61 11.33 1.66 10.77
C LYS A 61 9.85 1.94 10.50
N CYS A 62 9.25 2.93 11.14
CA CYS A 62 7.87 3.34 10.89
C CYS A 62 7.66 3.82 9.45
N VAL A 63 8.59 4.61 8.90
CA VAL A 63 8.55 5.06 7.50
C VAL A 63 8.65 3.87 6.55
N GLN A 64 9.56 2.93 6.81
CA GLN A 64 9.67 1.71 6.00
C GLN A 64 8.38 0.89 6.01
N LEU A 65 7.75 0.70 7.18
CA LEU A 65 6.47 0.00 7.31
C LEU A 65 5.36 0.74 6.55
N ALA A 66 5.27 2.07 6.70
CA ALA A 66 4.30 2.90 5.99
C ALA A 66 4.40 2.79 4.46
N ILE A 67 5.59 2.53 3.92
CA ILE A 67 5.83 2.37 2.47
C ILE A 67 5.49 0.96 1.96
N ILE A 68 5.29 -0.04 2.83
CA ILE A 68 5.07 -1.43 2.39
C ILE A 68 3.82 -2.10 2.95
N TYR A 69 3.13 -1.50 3.93
CA TYR A 69 2.08 -2.21 4.65
C TYR A 69 0.87 -2.58 3.76
N ASP A 70 0.52 -1.77 2.76
CA ASP A 70 -0.51 -2.08 1.75
C ASP A 70 0.10 -2.59 0.42
N LEU A 71 1.35 -3.09 0.41
CA LEU A 71 2.02 -3.54 -0.82
C LEU A 71 1.28 -4.70 -1.50
N ALA A 72 0.65 -5.58 -0.74
CA ALA A 72 -0.10 -6.71 -1.28
C ALA A 72 -1.31 -6.26 -2.10
N GLU A 73 -1.89 -5.09 -1.80
CA GLU A 73 -3.02 -4.51 -2.57
C GLU A 73 -2.65 -4.32 -4.05
N SER A 74 -1.36 -4.20 -4.39
CA SER A 74 -0.89 -4.17 -5.78
C SER A 74 -1.25 -5.40 -6.63
N ILE A 75 -1.62 -6.50 -5.97
CA ILE A 75 -2.07 -7.76 -6.55
C ILE A 75 -3.53 -8.04 -6.19
N VAL A 76 -3.91 -7.88 -4.92
CA VAL A 76 -5.22 -8.33 -4.40
C VAL A 76 -6.31 -7.25 -4.44
N GLY A 77 -5.92 -5.99 -4.68
CA GLY A 77 -6.80 -4.81 -4.59
C GLY A 77 -7.01 -4.34 -3.15
N ASP A 78 -7.61 -3.14 -2.99
CA ASP A 78 -7.98 -2.59 -1.68
C ASP A 78 -9.26 -3.27 -1.17
N ILE A 79 -9.09 -4.29 -0.32
CA ILE A 79 -10.17 -5.09 0.27
C ILE A 79 -10.71 -4.41 1.52
N THR A 80 -11.99 -4.08 1.49
CA THR A 80 -12.71 -3.42 2.59
C THR A 80 -13.60 -4.39 3.36
N LEU A 81 -14.11 -3.94 4.51
CA LEU A 81 -15.08 -4.71 5.32
C LEU A 81 -16.39 -5.03 4.58
N HIS A 82 -16.67 -4.35 3.46
CA HIS A 82 -17.87 -4.55 2.66
C HIS A 82 -17.69 -5.60 1.54
N ASP A 83 -16.50 -6.18 1.38
CA ASP A 83 -16.20 -7.16 0.33
C ASP A 83 -16.57 -8.61 0.71
N ASN A 84 -17.34 -8.81 1.79
CA ASN A 84 -17.80 -10.12 2.27
C ASN A 84 -16.67 -11.15 2.44
N MET A 85 -15.46 -10.69 2.74
CA MET A 85 -14.29 -11.53 2.99
C MET A 85 -14.09 -11.72 4.49
N SER A 86 -13.72 -12.92 4.93
CA SER A 86 -13.36 -13.13 6.33
C SER A 86 -12.03 -12.44 6.67
N VAL A 87 -11.83 -12.09 7.94
CA VAL A 87 -10.57 -11.48 8.39
C VAL A 87 -9.38 -12.41 8.12
N VAL A 88 -9.58 -13.73 8.23
CA VAL A 88 -8.54 -14.74 7.98
C VAL A 88 -8.20 -14.82 6.51
N ASP A 89 -9.20 -14.82 5.63
CA ASP A 89 -8.96 -14.86 4.17
C ASP A 89 -8.28 -13.58 3.70
N LYS A 90 -8.70 -12.42 4.24
CA LYS A 90 -8.04 -11.14 3.99
C LYS A 90 -6.57 -11.19 4.41
N HIS A 91 -6.29 -11.64 5.64
CA HIS A 91 -4.93 -11.76 6.13
C HIS A 91 -4.06 -12.76 5.36
N ASN A 92 -4.65 -13.78 4.72
CA ASN A 92 -3.89 -14.72 3.89
C ASN A 92 -3.55 -14.15 2.50
N LEU A 93 -4.29 -13.13 2.05
CA LEU A 93 -4.07 -12.44 0.78
C LEU A 93 -3.08 -11.28 0.91
N GLU A 94 -3.05 -10.63 2.07
CA GLU A 94 -2.18 -9.49 2.40
C GLU A 94 -0.87 -9.90 3.09
#